data_AF-A0A2V9CFA7-F1
#
_entry.id   AF-A0A2V9CFA7-F1
#
_cell.length_a   1.000
_cell.length_b   1.000
_cell.length_c   1.000
_cell.angle_alpha   90.00
_cell.angle_beta   90.00
_cell.angle_gamma   90.00
#
_symmetry.space_group_name_H-M   'P 1'
#
loop_
_entity.id
_entity.type
_entity.pdbx_description
1 polymer ?
#
loop_
_entity_poly.entity_id
_entity_poly.type
_entity_poly.pdbx_seq_one_letter_code
_entity_poly.pdbx_strand_id
1 'polypeptide(L)'
;MSIETISPKRVYDYHVNGHNPKRTAEGETTGMPSGDPQRTWFPEMIVRLRADWHAEMSMPELINLRDDLEAMLRRIRAGRDIKTPIITCRRCGFTGPAAEPHVSVRALILALARFEIASKEQTRTLEKAWAAHRKEHRLDREGKLLAGIPERCRH
;
A
#
# COMPACT_ATOMS: atom_id res chain seq x y z
N MET A 1 -25.78 -5.46 -41.51
CA MET A 1 -25.74 -5.13 -40.07
C MET A 1 -25.12 -6.32 -39.37
N SER A 2 -23.81 -6.28 -39.18
CA SER A 2 -23.03 -7.40 -38.64
C SER A 2 -22.82 -7.17 -37.15
N ILE A 3 -23.29 -8.12 -36.37
CA ILE A 3 -23.10 -8.21 -34.93
C ILE A 3 -21.76 -8.93 -34.74
N GLU A 4 -20.74 -8.23 -34.24
CA GLU A 4 -19.48 -8.85 -33.86
C GLU A 4 -19.43 -9.09 -32.35
N THR A 5 -19.25 -10.36 -32.03
CA THR A 5 -19.14 -10.93 -30.69
C THR A 5 -17.77 -10.62 -30.06
N ILE A 6 -17.82 -10.37 -28.76
CA ILE A 6 -16.77 -10.11 -27.76
C ILE A 6 -15.46 -10.93 -27.93
N SER A 7 -14.31 -10.28 -27.66
CA SER A 7 -13.13 -10.97 -27.13
C SER A 7 -12.36 -10.09 -26.12
N PRO A 8 -12.13 -10.56 -24.88
CA PRO A 8 -11.49 -9.78 -23.82
C PRO A 8 -9.97 -9.92 -23.93
N LYS A 9 -9.25 -8.80 -24.11
CA LYS A 9 -7.79 -8.81 -24.11
C LYS A 9 -7.18 -8.01 -22.96
N ARG A 10 -6.47 -8.79 -22.14
CA ARG A 10 -5.24 -8.47 -21.39
C ARG A 10 -5.41 -7.94 -19.96
N VAL A 11 -5.66 -8.92 -19.10
CA VAL A 11 -4.97 -9.20 -17.82
C VAL A 11 -3.70 -8.37 -17.60
N TYR A 12 -3.66 -7.72 -16.44
CA TYR A 12 -2.55 -6.97 -15.86
C TYR A 12 -1.23 -7.73 -15.93
N ASP A 13 -0.33 -7.30 -16.81
CA ASP A 13 1.03 -7.80 -16.92
C ASP A 13 1.96 -6.88 -16.10
N TYR A 14 2.20 -7.26 -14.84
CA TYR A 14 3.16 -6.56 -13.98
C TYR A 14 4.58 -6.82 -14.51
N HIS A 15 5.12 -5.85 -15.26
CA HIS A 15 6.51 -5.90 -15.70
C HIS A 15 7.46 -5.80 -14.50
N VAL A 16 8.04 -6.94 -14.13
CA VAL A 16 9.18 -7.05 -13.22
C VAL A 16 10.44 -6.65 -13.99
N ASN A 17 10.84 -5.39 -13.87
CA ASN A 17 12.16 -4.97 -14.36
C ASN A 17 13.23 -5.45 -13.38
N GLY A 18 13.97 -6.48 -13.79
CA GLY A 18 15.12 -6.97 -13.03
C GLY A 18 15.80 -8.20 -13.63
N HIS A 19 16.10 -8.21 -14.93
CA HIS A 19 16.92 -9.27 -15.50
C HIS A 19 18.41 -8.92 -15.39
N ASN A 20 19.09 -9.48 -14.39
CA ASN A 20 20.53 -9.73 -14.45
C ASN A 20 20.72 -11.23 -14.76
N PRO A 21 21.18 -11.61 -15.96
CA PRO A 21 21.31 -13.01 -16.32
C PRO A 21 22.60 -13.56 -15.71
N LYS A 22 22.46 -14.48 -14.74
CA LYS A 22 23.32 -15.68 -14.54
C LYS A 22 23.00 -16.36 -13.21
N ARG A 23 22.23 -17.44 -13.27
CA ARG A 23 22.62 -18.77 -12.77
C ARG A 23 21.50 -19.79 -13.00
N THR A 24 21.80 -20.73 -13.89
CA THR A 24 21.26 -22.09 -13.89
C THR A 24 21.53 -22.74 -12.54
N ALA A 25 20.46 -23.18 -11.86
CA ALA A 25 20.40 -24.39 -11.05
C ALA A 25 19.02 -24.45 -10.38
N GLU A 26 18.32 -25.54 -10.65
CA GLU A 26 17.11 -25.98 -9.98
C GLU A 26 17.36 -26.05 -8.46
N GLY A 27 16.44 -25.45 -7.70
CA GLY A 27 16.52 -25.35 -6.26
C GLY A 27 15.31 -24.58 -5.77
N GLU A 28 14.23 -25.31 -5.49
CA GLU A 28 13.05 -24.81 -4.80
C GLU A 28 13.51 -24.22 -3.46
N THR A 29 13.65 -22.90 -3.44
CA THR A 29 13.94 -22.17 -2.21
C THR A 29 12.60 -21.89 -1.57
N THR A 30 12.32 -22.60 -0.48
CA THR A 30 11.35 -22.22 0.56
C THR A 30 11.81 -20.93 1.23
N GLY A 31 11.94 -19.86 0.45
CA GLY A 31 12.42 -18.55 0.84
C GLY A 31 11.39 -17.52 0.42
N MET A 32 10.99 -16.67 1.38
CA MET A 32 10.06 -15.57 1.15
C MET A 32 10.53 -14.73 -0.06
N PRO A 33 9.66 -14.35 -1.01
CA PRO A 33 10.05 -13.55 -2.15
C PRO A 33 10.77 -12.27 -1.73
N SER A 34 11.88 -11.95 -2.40
CA SER A 34 12.64 -10.72 -2.14
C SER A 34 11.74 -9.51 -2.37
N GLY A 35 11.44 -8.78 -1.30
CA GLY A 35 10.60 -7.57 -1.32
C GLY A 35 9.29 -7.68 -0.53
N ASP A 36 8.75 -8.89 -0.31
CA ASP A 36 7.54 -9.09 0.50
C ASP A 36 7.67 -8.59 1.95
N PRO A 37 8.82 -8.71 2.63
CA PRO A 37 9.01 -8.12 3.96
C PRO A 37 8.69 -6.63 4.04
N GLN A 38 8.93 -5.88 2.96
CA GLN A 38 8.75 -4.43 2.86
C GLN A 38 7.51 -4.03 2.03
N ARG A 39 6.78 -5.00 1.45
CA ARG A 39 5.68 -4.72 0.53
C ARG A 39 4.42 -4.27 1.27
N THR A 40 3.87 -3.14 0.82
CA THR A 40 2.57 -2.62 1.28
C THR A 40 1.44 -2.95 0.31
N TRP A 41 1.66 -2.84 -1.00
CA TRP A 41 0.60 -3.00 -2.01
C TRP A 41 0.64 -4.39 -2.64
N PHE A 42 -0.16 -5.30 -2.08
CA PHE A 42 -0.41 -6.63 -2.65
C PHE A 42 -1.46 -6.55 -3.77
N PRO A 43 -1.45 -7.48 -4.75
CA PRO A 43 -2.42 -7.46 -5.86
C PRO A 43 -3.87 -7.40 -5.39
N GLU A 44 -4.23 -8.12 -4.32
CA GLU A 44 -5.57 -8.15 -3.74
C GLU A 44 -6.01 -6.76 -3.24
N MET A 45 -5.09 -6.01 -2.65
CA MET A 45 -5.36 -4.65 -2.19
C MET A 45 -5.59 -3.69 -3.36
N ILE A 46 -4.87 -3.87 -4.47
CA ILE A 46 -5.04 -3.03 -5.67
C ILE A 46 -6.39 -3.32 -6.33
N VAL A 47 -6.81 -4.59 -6.38
CA VAL A 47 -8.14 -4.98 -6.87
C VAL A 47 -9.23 -4.33 -6.02
N ARG A 48 -9.12 -4.42 -4.68
CA ARG A 48 -10.08 -3.78 -3.76
C ARG A 48 -10.10 -2.26 -3.92
N LEU A 49 -8.94 -1.63 -4.00
CA LEU A 49 -8.81 -0.19 -4.20
C LEU A 49 -9.49 0.27 -5.50
N ARG A 50 -9.35 -0.49 -6.60
CA ARG A 50 -10.03 -0.18 -7.88
C ARG A 50 -11.54 -0.35 -7.82
N ALA A 51 -12.02 -1.34 -7.07
CA ALA A 51 -13.44 -1.64 -6.99
C ALA A 51 -14.19 -0.64 -6.11
N ASP A 52 -13.57 -0.24 -5.00
CA ASP A 52 -14.26 0.55 -3.99
C ASP A 52 -14.08 2.06 -4.21
N TRP A 53 -12.92 2.51 -4.68
CA TRP A 53 -12.66 3.94 -4.80
C TRP A 53 -13.46 4.57 -5.95
N HIS A 54 -14.01 5.76 -5.69
CA HIS A 54 -14.60 6.64 -6.70
C HIS A 54 -14.33 8.12 -6.36
N ALA A 55 -14.50 9.00 -7.35
CA ALA A 55 -14.04 10.39 -7.27
C ALA A 55 -14.81 11.25 -6.27
N GLU A 56 -16.07 10.90 -6.00
CA GLU A 56 -16.99 11.63 -5.14
C GLU A 56 -16.92 11.21 -3.67
N MET A 57 -16.06 10.24 -3.31
CA MET A 57 -15.88 9.81 -1.93
C MET A 57 -15.56 10.99 -1.01
N SER A 58 -16.28 11.07 0.10
CA SER A 58 -15.98 11.99 1.19
C SER A 58 -14.68 11.58 1.92
N MET A 59 -14.11 12.52 2.69
CA MET A 59 -12.92 12.22 3.50
C MET A 59 -13.14 11.09 4.52
N PRO A 60 -14.27 11.01 5.25
CA PRO A 60 -14.57 9.86 6.10
C PRO A 60 -14.62 8.52 5.35
N GLU A 61 -15.22 8.48 4.16
CA GLU A 61 -15.25 7.26 3.33
C GLU A 61 -13.85 6.85 2.88
N LEU A 62 -13.00 7.83 2.51
CA LEU A 62 -11.61 7.57 2.16
C LEU A 62 -10.80 7.00 3.35
N ILE A 63 -11.04 7.49 4.56
CA ILE A 63 -10.42 6.99 5.80
C ILE A 63 -10.89 5.56 6.09
N ASN A 64 -12.18 5.26 5.89
CA ASN A 64 -12.72 3.92 6.07
C ASN A 64 -12.13 2.94 5.04
N LEU A 65 -12.06 3.33 3.77
CA LEU A 65 -11.42 2.51 2.73
C LEU A 65 -9.95 2.23 3.07
N ARG A 66 -9.24 3.22 3.62
CA ARG A 66 -7.90 2.97 4.15
C ARG A 66 -7.97 1.89 5.23
N ASP A 67 -8.79 2.07 6.27
CA ASP A 67 -8.85 1.13 7.41
C ASP A 67 -9.09 -0.32 6.95
N ASP A 68 -9.94 -0.50 5.95
CA ASP A 68 -10.21 -1.81 5.33
C ASP A 68 -8.96 -2.37 4.61
N LEU A 69 -8.22 -1.53 3.89
CA LEU A 69 -6.97 -1.92 3.22
C LEU A 69 -5.86 -2.23 4.23
N GLU A 70 -5.78 -1.50 5.35
CA GLU A 70 -4.84 -1.78 6.45
C GLU A 70 -5.18 -3.12 7.12
N ALA A 71 -6.47 -3.40 7.36
CA ALA A 71 -6.92 -4.70 7.86
C ALA A 71 -6.60 -5.83 6.86
N MET A 72 -6.79 -5.58 5.56
CA MET A 72 -6.41 -6.52 4.50
C MET A 72 -4.91 -6.79 4.46
N LEU A 73 -4.07 -5.75 4.56
CA LEU A 73 -2.61 -5.88 4.62
C LEU A 73 -2.18 -6.81 5.76
N ARG A 74 -2.70 -6.57 6.97
CA ARG A 74 -2.41 -7.40 8.15
C ARG A 74 -2.85 -8.85 7.93
N ARG A 75 -4.03 -9.09 7.36
CA ARG A 75 -4.51 -10.44 7.02
C ARG A 75 -3.61 -11.16 6.02
N ILE A 76 -3.18 -10.46 4.95
CA ILE A 76 -2.28 -11.03 3.94
C ILE A 76 -0.94 -11.41 4.57
N ARG A 77 -0.35 -10.50 5.34
CA ARG A 77 0.95 -10.72 5.99
C ARG A 77 0.89 -11.87 6.99
N ALA A 78 -0.15 -11.94 7.81
CA ALA A 78 -0.38 -13.05 8.73
C ALA A 78 -0.61 -14.38 7.99
N GLY A 79 -1.47 -14.39 6.97
CA GLY A 79 -1.81 -15.60 6.21
C GLY A 79 -0.66 -16.15 5.36
N ARG A 80 0.30 -15.30 4.97
CA ARG A 80 1.50 -15.68 4.22
C ARG A 80 2.76 -15.80 5.09
N ASP A 81 2.62 -15.69 6.41
CA ASP A 81 3.72 -15.66 7.38
C ASP A 81 4.86 -14.67 7.05
N ILE A 82 4.51 -13.50 6.50
CA ILE A 82 5.49 -12.50 6.08
C ILE A 82 6.08 -11.80 7.31
N LYS A 83 7.36 -12.03 7.56
CA LYS A 83 8.10 -11.38 8.64
C LYS A 83 8.70 -10.05 8.19
N THR A 84 8.72 -9.06 9.07
CA THR A 84 9.48 -7.83 8.85
C THR A 84 10.98 -8.11 8.94
N PRO A 85 11.82 -7.38 8.20
CA PRO A 85 13.26 -7.58 8.27
C PRO A 85 13.78 -7.14 9.64
N ILE A 86 14.77 -7.86 10.16
CA ILE A 86 15.51 -7.43 11.35
C ILE A 86 16.42 -6.27 10.94
N ILE A 87 16.33 -5.15 11.67
CA ILE A 87 17.16 -3.97 11.47
C ILE A 87 17.96 -3.68 12.73
N THR A 88 19.11 -3.03 12.55
CA THR A 88 19.91 -2.49 13.65
C THR A 88 19.93 -0.96 13.54
N CYS A 89 19.46 -0.29 14.60
CA CYS A 89 19.49 1.16 14.69
C CYS A 89 20.93 1.63 14.93
N ARG A 90 21.50 2.39 13.98
CA ARG A 90 22.86 2.93 14.11
C ARG A 90 23.03 3.97 15.22
N ARG A 91 21.93 4.48 15.78
CA ARG A 91 21.95 5.53 16.81
C ARG A 91 21.93 4.99 18.24
N CYS A 92 21.21 3.89 18.49
CA CYS A 92 21.05 3.33 19.84
C CYS A 92 21.48 1.87 19.96
N GLY A 93 21.89 1.21 18.86
CA GLY A 93 22.31 -0.19 18.85
C GLY A 93 21.16 -1.21 18.91
N PHE A 94 19.90 -0.77 19.02
CA PHE A 94 18.75 -1.67 19.05
C PHE A 94 18.72 -2.56 17.80
N THR A 95 18.60 -3.88 18.00
CA THR A 95 18.42 -4.86 16.95
C THR A 95 17.09 -5.57 17.15
N GLY A 96 16.21 -5.49 16.17
CA GLY A 96 14.87 -6.04 16.25
C GLY A 96 14.14 -5.94 14.92
N PRO A 97 12.90 -6.46 14.84
CA PRO A 97 12.08 -6.31 13.65
C PRO A 97 11.89 -4.83 13.32
N ALA A 98 11.97 -4.49 12.04
CA ALA A 98 11.53 -3.18 11.59
C ALA A 98 10.02 -3.03 11.82
N ALA A 99 9.60 -1.78 12.02
CA ALA A 99 8.20 -1.40 12.00
C ALA A 99 7.47 -2.01 10.80
N GLU A 100 6.30 -2.58 11.06
CA GLU A 100 5.49 -3.19 10.03
C GLU A 100 5.01 -2.14 9.01
N PRO A 101 5.02 -2.47 7.70
CA PRO A 101 4.40 -1.62 6.71
C PRO A 101 2.93 -1.36 7.06
N HIS A 102 2.52 -0.10 6.98
CA HIS A 102 1.15 0.37 7.22
C HIS A 102 0.72 1.30 6.09
N VAL A 103 -0.59 1.48 5.94
CA VAL A 103 -1.22 2.31 4.91
C VAL A 103 -1.69 3.62 5.52
N SER A 104 -0.91 4.70 5.39
CA SER A 104 -1.44 6.04 5.69
C SER A 104 -2.48 6.50 4.66
N VAL A 105 -3.34 7.46 5.02
CA VAL A 105 -4.32 8.04 4.07
C VAL A 105 -3.60 8.64 2.85
N ARG A 106 -2.45 9.29 3.09
CA ARG A 106 -1.60 9.82 2.01
C ARG A 106 -1.03 8.70 1.13
N ALA A 107 -0.60 7.58 1.71
CA ALA A 107 -0.11 6.44 0.92
C ALA A 107 -1.20 5.88 0.01
N LEU A 108 -2.45 5.79 0.49
CA LEU A 108 -3.61 5.42 -0.31
C LEU A 108 -3.81 6.39 -1.48
N ILE A 109 -3.81 7.70 -1.22
CA ILE A 109 -3.98 8.72 -2.28
C ILE A 109 -2.89 8.59 -3.35
N LEU A 110 -1.62 8.44 -2.95
CA LEU A 110 -0.52 8.27 -3.90
C LEU A 110 -0.60 6.95 -4.68
N ALA A 111 -1.18 5.90 -4.09
CA ALA A 111 -1.39 4.64 -4.78
C ALA A 111 -2.42 4.76 -5.91
N LEU A 112 -3.43 5.62 -5.78
CA LEU A 112 -4.40 5.88 -6.84
C LEU A 112 -3.71 6.38 -8.13
N ALA A 113 -2.77 7.31 -8.02
CA ALA A 113 -1.97 7.76 -9.16
C ALA A 113 -0.99 6.69 -9.64
N ARG A 114 -0.29 6.01 -8.72
CA ARG A 114 0.71 4.98 -9.05
C ARG A 114 0.12 3.84 -9.88
N PHE A 115 -1.11 3.44 -9.56
CA PHE A 115 -1.81 2.37 -10.24
C PHE A 115 -2.79 2.87 -11.31
N GLU A 116 -2.73 4.16 -11.68
CA GLU A 116 -3.56 4.74 -12.73
C GLU A 116 -5.06 4.51 -12.50
N ILE A 117 -5.48 4.56 -11.23
CA ILE A 117 -6.89 4.48 -10.80
C ILE A 117 -7.52 5.89 -10.87
N ALA A 118 -6.74 6.90 -10.48
CA ALA A 118 -7.12 8.31 -10.59
C ALA A 118 -6.11 9.07 -11.44
N SER A 119 -6.55 10.14 -12.08
CA SER A 119 -5.62 11.05 -12.77
C SER A 119 -4.69 11.76 -11.78
N LYS A 120 -3.56 12.26 -12.28
CA LYS A 120 -2.60 13.05 -11.48
C LYS A 120 -3.26 14.28 -10.85
N GLU A 121 -4.15 14.95 -11.59
CA GLU A 121 -4.86 16.14 -11.10
C GLU A 121 -5.89 15.80 -10.01
N GLN A 122 -6.66 14.72 -10.18
CA GLN A 122 -7.57 14.23 -9.13
C GLN A 122 -6.78 13.88 -7.87
N THR A 123 -5.66 13.17 -8.02
CA THR A 123 -4.80 12.78 -6.90
C THR A 123 -4.22 13.98 -6.17
N ARG A 124 -3.75 15.00 -6.91
CA ARG A 124 -3.22 16.24 -6.33
C ARG A 124 -4.28 17.04 -5.60
N THR A 125 -5.48 17.10 -6.15
CA THR A 125 -6.64 17.76 -5.52
C THR A 125 -7.03 17.05 -4.24
N LEU A 126 -7.09 15.72 -4.27
CA LEU A 126 -7.39 14.89 -3.12
C LEU A 126 -6.33 14.99 -2.02
N GLU A 127 -5.04 15.03 -2.37
CA GLU A 127 -3.94 15.23 -1.40
C GLU A 127 -4.07 16.58 -0.68
N LYS A 128 -4.43 17.65 -1.41
CA LYS A 128 -4.69 18.98 -0.82
C LYS A 128 -5.91 18.95 0.11
N ALA A 129 -7.01 18.35 -0.33
CA ALA A 129 -8.23 18.24 0.46
C ALA A 129 -7.98 17.43 1.74
N TRP A 130 -7.21 16.34 1.66
CA TRP A 130 -6.79 15.57 2.82
C TRP A 130 -5.95 16.41 3.79
N ALA A 131 -4.97 17.17 3.28
CA ALA A 131 -4.14 18.04 4.13
C ALA A 131 -4.97 19.07 4.89
N ALA A 132 -5.98 19.67 4.24
CA ALA A 132 -6.92 20.61 4.86
C ALA A 132 -7.78 19.92 5.93
N HIS A 133 -8.46 18.82 5.56
CA HIS A 133 -9.33 18.06 6.46
C HIS A 133 -8.57 17.54 7.69
N ARG A 134 -7.38 16.98 7.50
CA ARG A 134 -6.52 16.52 8.60
C ARG A 134 -6.18 17.64 9.59
N LYS A 135 -5.90 18.85 9.10
CA LYS A 135 -5.59 20.01 9.94
C LYS A 135 -6.82 20.49 10.70
N GLU A 136 -7.94 20.63 10.00
CA GLU A 136 -9.23 21.08 10.56
C GLU A 136 -9.69 20.16 11.70
N HIS A 137 -9.66 18.85 11.46
CA HIS A 137 -10.14 17.83 12.40
C HIS A 137 -9.06 17.30 13.36
N ARG A 138 -7.85 17.89 13.35
CA ARG A 138 -6.70 17.48 14.19
C ARG A 138 -6.43 15.97 14.12
N LEU A 139 -6.41 15.44 12.91
CA LEU A 139 -6.16 14.04 12.66
C LEU A 139 -4.66 13.76 12.46
N ASP A 140 -4.23 12.55 12.79
CA ASP A 140 -2.89 12.06 12.51
C ASP A 140 -2.74 11.65 11.02
N ARG A 141 -1.62 11.01 10.68
CA ARG A 141 -1.35 10.55 9.29
C ARG A 141 -2.31 9.45 8.83
N GLU A 142 -2.94 8.81 9.80
CA GLU A 142 -3.86 7.71 9.63
C GLU A 142 -5.31 8.24 9.56
N GLY A 143 -5.61 9.48 9.94
CA GLY A 143 -7.00 9.91 10.03
C GLY A 143 -7.66 9.52 11.35
N LYS A 144 -6.85 9.25 12.38
CA LYS A 144 -7.31 9.09 13.77
C LYS A 144 -7.08 10.40 14.53
N LEU A 145 -7.85 10.68 15.58
CA LEU A 145 -7.64 11.85 16.43
C LEU A 145 -6.23 11.82 17.03
N LEU A 146 -5.53 12.95 17.01
CA LEU A 146 -4.20 13.07 17.59
C LEU A 146 -4.25 12.81 19.11
N ALA A 147 -3.95 11.58 19.53
CA ALA A 147 -3.59 11.27 20.91
C ALA A 147 -2.18 11.83 21.15
N GLY A 148 -2.09 12.91 21.91
CA GLY A 148 -0.82 13.60 22.15
C GLY A 148 0.08 12.76 23.06
N ILE A 149 1.07 12.06 22.49
CA ILE A 149 2.37 11.77 23.13
C ILE A 149 3.41 11.57 22.02
N PRO A 150 4.46 12.40 21.91
CA PRO A 150 5.65 12.06 21.16
C PRO A 150 6.73 11.59 22.13
N GLU A 151 7.01 10.29 22.20
CA GLU A 151 8.25 9.83 22.85
C GLU A 151 8.95 8.70 22.09
N ARG A 152 10.25 8.95 21.87
CA ARG A 152 11.35 8.02 21.57
C ARG A 152 11.23 7.21 20.29
N CYS A 153 12.37 6.65 19.86
CA CYS A 153 12.50 5.90 18.62
C CYS A 153 11.43 4.78 18.57
N ARG A 154 10.42 4.96 17.71
CA ARG A 154 9.51 3.90 17.28
C ARG A 154 10.31 2.95 16.39
N HIS A 155 10.87 1.89 16.98
CA HIS A 155 11.41 0.75 16.23
C HIS A 155 10.27 -0.22 15.93
#